data_AF-A0AAE3NIW2-F1
#
_entry.id   AF-A0AAE3NIW2-F1
#
_cell.length_a   1.000
_cell.length_b   1.000
_cell.length_c   1.000
_cell.angle_alpha   90.00
_cell.angle_beta   90.00
_cell.angle_gamma   90.00
#
_symmetry.space_group_name_H-M   'P 1'
#
loop_
_entity.id
_entity.type
_entity.pdbx_description
1 polymer ?
#
loop_
_entity_poly.entity_id
_entity_poly.type
_entity_poly.pdbx_seq_one_letter_code
_entity_poly.pdbx_strand_id
1 'polypeptide(L)'
;MFVTDDVVAKPALSLIEYQERASASNQFKGTPEAFNQLRYGFFGEVGGVLAATKKSKRDLGPAEQANVSEELGDALWYLTTVAVECKHSLNEVGLVALKELQRRLEVEHTRSAGNVTFAEFDGLIGFCRSELTAESRTAALCGLGARCGQLMTVSSAEDLGSHSNLDLLGSLLADMVLVCAQFNLHFARVAEGN
;
A
#
# COMPACT_ATOMS: atom_id res chain seq x y z
N MET A 1 -37.32 -3.29 -28.64
CA MET A 1 -36.76 -2.21 -27.80
C MET A 1 -35.96 -2.87 -26.71
N PHE A 2 -34.67 -3.08 -26.94
CA PHE A 2 -33.76 -3.62 -25.93
C PHE A 2 -33.12 -2.43 -25.24
N VAL A 3 -33.51 -2.19 -23.99
CA VAL A 3 -32.75 -1.30 -23.11
C VAL A 3 -31.56 -2.13 -22.67
N THR A 4 -30.39 -1.84 -23.21
CA THR A 4 -29.13 -2.28 -22.63
C THR A 4 -28.98 -1.54 -21.31
N ASP A 5 -29.06 -2.26 -20.20
CA ASP A 5 -28.52 -1.79 -18.94
C ASP A 5 -27.03 -1.54 -19.17
N ASP A 6 -26.67 -0.27 -19.37
CA ASP A 6 -25.30 0.19 -19.16
C ASP A 6 -25.01 -0.04 -17.69
N VAL A 7 -24.36 -1.16 -17.39
CA VAL A 7 -23.67 -1.37 -16.12
C VAL A 7 -22.58 -0.31 -16.09
N VAL A 8 -22.90 0.86 -15.54
CA VAL A 8 -21.92 1.92 -15.27
C VAL A 8 -20.86 1.29 -14.39
N ALA A 9 -19.73 0.95 -14.98
CA ALA A 9 -18.59 0.40 -14.26
C ALA A 9 -18.25 1.39 -13.14
N LYS A 10 -18.30 0.91 -11.89
CA LYS A 10 -17.93 1.71 -10.72
C LYS A 10 -16.56 2.36 -11.00
N PRO A 11 -16.42 3.69 -10.86
CA PRO A 11 -15.14 4.34 -11.09
C PRO A 11 -14.07 3.76 -10.18
N ALA A 12 -12.85 3.62 -10.71
CA ALA A 12 -11.73 3.08 -9.95
C ALA A 12 -11.45 3.96 -8.72
N LEU A 13 -11.33 3.31 -7.55
CA LEU A 13 -11.07 4.00 -6.29
C LEU A 13 -9.75 4.80 -6.38
N SER A 14 -9.83 6.10 -6.14
CA SER A 14 -8.65 6.96 -6.07
C SER A 14 -8.01 6.93 -4.69
N LEU A 15 -6.70 7.24 -4.64
CA LEU A 15 -5.98 7.42 -3.38
C LEU A 15 -6.57 8.55 -2.55
N ILE A 16 -7.10 9.59 -3.19
CA ILE A 16 -7.76 10.71 -2.49
C ILE A 16 -9.03 10.21 -1.79
N GLU A 17 -9.92 9.52 -2.51
CA GLU A 17 -11.15 8.97 -1.94
C GLU A 17 -10.87 7.98 -0.80
N TYR A 18 -9.83 7.15 -0.93
CA TYR A 18 -9.43 6.24 0.13
C TYR A 18 -8.87 6.98 1.35
N GLN A 19 -8.04 8.00 1.14
CA GLN A 19 -7.55 8.84 2.25
C GLN A 19 -8.70 9.50 3.01
N GLU A 20 -9.73 10.00 2.33
CA GLU A 20 -10.91 10.58 2.97
C GLU A 20 -11.61 9.56 3.87
N ARG A 21 -11.78 8.31 3.40
CA ARG A 21 -12.35 7.21 4.19
C ARG A 21 -11.50 6.89 5.41
N ALA A 22 -10.20 6.68 5.22
CA ALA A 22 -9.28 6.35 6.30
C ALA A 22 -9.20 7.47 7.36
N SER A 23 -9.22 8.73 6.91
CA SER A 23 -9.22 9.90 7.78
C SER A 23 -10.52 10.04 8.59
N ALA A 24 -11.65 9.61 8.03
CA ALA A 24 -12.95 9.64 8.71
C ALA A 24 -13.05 8.59 9.83
N SER A 25 -12.36 7.46 9.72
CA SER A 25 -12.32 6.41 10.74
C SER A 25 -11.14 6.53 11.73
N ASN A 26 -10.21 7.46 11.51
CA ASN A 26 -9.04 7.66 12.38
C ASN A 26 -9.43 8.26 13.74
N GLN A 27 -9.44 7.42 14.77
CA GLN A 27 -9.74 7.80 16.15
C GLN A 27 -8.55 8.45 16.88
N PHE A 28 -7.34 8.34 16.35
CA PHE A 28 -6.12 8.91 16.95
C PHE A 28 -5.95 10.40 16.64
N LYS A 29 -6.75 10.94 15.72
CA LYS A 29 -6.64 12.31 15.21
C LYS A 29 -6.62 13.34 16.34
N GLY A 30 -5.59 14.18 16.34
CA GLY A 30 -5.45 15.28 17.30
C GLY A 30 -4.94 14.88 18.67
N THR A 31 -4.53 13.62 18.88
CA THR A 31 -3.84 13.21 20.11
C THR A 31 -2.32 13.42 19.99
N PRO A 32 -1.61 13.82 21.06
CA PRO A 32 -0.15 13.99 21.03
C PRO A 32 0.61 12.71 20.65
N GLU A 33 0.04 11.54 20.97
CA GLU A 33 0.61 10.23 20.72
C GLU A 33 0.23 9.63 19.36
N ALA A 34 -0.63 10.31 18.58
CA ALA A 34 -1.21 9.80 17.33
C ALA A 34 -0.14 9.22 16.41
N PHE A 35 0.94 9.98 16.19
CA PHE A 35 2.01 9.57 15.32
C PHE A 35 2.69 8.25 15.75
N ASN A 36 2.90 8.06 17.05
CA ASN A 36 3.49 6.83 17.57
C ASN A 36 2.51 5.65 17.48
N GLN A 37 1.25 5.86 17.88
CA GLN A 37 0.22 4.83 17.84
C GLN A 37 -0.02 4.31 16.42
N LEU A 38 -0.10 5.21 15.44
CA LEU A 38 -0.31 4.84 14.04
C LEU A 38 0.88 4.06 13.47
N ARG A 39 2.11 4.41 13.84
CA ARG A 39 3.30 3.65 13.45
C ARG A 39 3.36 2.28 14.11
N TYR A 40 2.97 2.17 15.39
CA TYR A 40 2.89 0.89 16.07
C TYR A 40 1.86 -0.03 15.42
N GLY A 41 0.71 0.52 15.05
CA GLY A 41 -0.30 -0.18 14.26
C GLY A 41 0.28 -0.67 12.94
N PHE A 42 0.84 0.22 12.12
CA PHE A 42 1.49 -0.15 10.86
C PHE A 42 2.54 -1.27 11.03
N PHE A 43 3.39 -1.18 12.05
CA PHE A 43 4.38 -2.18 12.37
C PHE A 43 3.75 -3.52 12.76
N GLY A 44 2.67 -3.49 13.53
CA GLY A 44 1.87 -4.65 13.91
C GLY A 44 1.33 -5.38 12.68
N GLU A 45 0.63 -4.67 11.79
CA GLU A 45 0.00 -5.28 10.61
C GLU A 45 1.05 -5.82 9.62
N VAL A 46 2.17 -5.12 9.41
CA VAL A 46 3.30 -5.65 8.62
C VAL A 46 3.86 -6.92 9.27
N GLY A 47 3.95 -6.96 10.61
CA GLY A 47 4.30 -8.16 11.35
C GLY A 47 3.30 -9.30 11.16
N GLY A 48 2.00 -8.99 11.09
CA GLY A 48 0.92 -9.92 10.80
C GLY A 48 1.03 -10.52 9.40
N VAL A 49 1.32 -9.71 8.36
CA VAL A 49 1.66 -10.19 7.01
C VAL A 49 2.82 -11.19 7.06
N LEU A 50 3.93 -10.85 7.73
CA LEU A 50 5.09 -11.75 7.86
C LEU A 50 4.76 -13.03 8.63
N ALA A 51 3.90 -12.95 9.65
CA ALA A 51 3.48 -14.09 10.44
C ALA A 51 2.53 -15.03 9.68
N ALA A 52 1.61 -14.48 8.89
CA ALA A 52 0.71 -15.23 8.02
C ALA A 52 1.48 -15.99 6.95
N THR A 53 2.49 -15.35 6.35
CA THR A 53 3.31 -15.94 5.29
C THR A 53 4.26 -17.04 5.80
N LYS A 54 4.80 -16.92 7.02
CA LYS A 54 5.61 -17.97 7.67
C LYS A 54 4.92 -19.33 7.72
N LYS A 55 3.58 -19.36 7.85
CA LYS A 55 2.81 -20.61 8.00
C LYS A 55 2.72 -21.41 6.70
N SER A 56 3.01 -20.80 5.55
CA SER A 56 2.99 -21.47 4.25
C SER A 56 4.37 -22.00 3.87
N LYS A 57 4.50 -23.33 3.75
CA LYS A 57 5.73 -24.00 3.31
C LYS A 57 5.80 -24.22 1.78
N ARG A 58 4.69 -24.07 1.05
CA ARG A 58 4.65 -24.26 -0.43
C ARG A 58 3.69 -23.30 -1.11
N ASP A 59 2.40 -23.30 -0.73
CA ASP A 59 1.38 -22.38 -1.22
C ASP A 59 0.51 -21.89 -0.07
N LEU A 60 0.02 -20.65 -0.11
CA LEU A 60 -0.98 -20.18 0.85
C LEU A 60 -2.31 -20.87 0.49
N GLY A 61 -2.99 -21.43 1.49
CA GLY A 61 -4.38 -21.81 1.32
C GLY A 61 -5.27 -20.55 1.25
N PRO A 62 -6.56 -20.72 0.90
CA PRO A 62 -7.49 -19.60 0.84
C PRO A 62 -7.59 -18.80 2.15
N ALA A 63 -7.47 -19.48 3.29
CA ALA A 63 -7.51 -18.85 4.61
C ALA A 63 -6.27 -17.99 4.86
N GLU A 64 -5.07 -18.48 4.56
CA GLU A 64 -3.86 -17.67 4.73
C GLU A 64 -3.80 -16.52 3.73
N GLN A 65 -4.31 -16.70 2.51
CA GLN A 65 -4.41 -15.61 1.53
C GLN A 65 -5.40 -14.53 1.98
N ALA A 66 -6.54 -14.91 2.56
CA ALA A 66 -7.50 -13.98 3.15
C ALA A 66 -6.86 -13.19 4.30
N ASN A 67 -6.16 -13.86 5.21
CA ASN A 67 -5.45 -13.20 6.30
C ASN A 67 -4.39 -12.22 5.78
N VAL A 68 -3.58 -12.61 4.79
CA VAL A 68 -2.60 -11.68 4.18
C VAL A 68 -3.30 -10.47 3.55
N SER A 69 -4.46 -10.66 2.92
CA SER A 69 -5.24 -9.57 2.33
C SER A 69 -5.82 -8.62 3.39
N GLU A 70 -6.29 -9.14 4.52
CA GLU A 70 -6.79 -8.36 5.65
C GLU A 70 -5.66 -7.51 6.24
N GLU A 71 -4.55 -8.15 6.60
CA GLU A 71 -3.37 -7.49 7.21
C GLU A 71 -2.75 -6.43 6.28
N LEU A 72 -2.74 -6.66 4.96
CA LEU A 72 -2.30 -5.65 3.98
C LEU A 72 -3.27 -4.48 3.87
N GLY A 73 -4.57 -4.72 4.07
CA GLY A 73 -5.60 -3.70 4.12
C GLY A 73 -5.48 -2.81 5.35
N ASP A 74 -5.32 -3.41 6.52
CA ASP A 74 -5.10 -2.67 7.76
C ASP A 74 -3.78 -1.90 7.73
N ALA A 75 -2.71 -2.51 7.19
CA ALA A 75 -1.44 -1.82 6.96
C ALA A 75 -1.62 -0.62 6.02
N LEU A 76 -2.46 -0.70 4.99
CA LEU A 76 -2.71 0.40 4.07
C LEU A 76 -3.43 1.55 4.77
N TRP A 77 -4.38 1.22 5.64
CA TRP A 77 -5.08 2.20 6.46
C TRP A 77 -4.11 2.94 7.39
N TYR A 78 -3.22 2.21 8.09
CA TYR A 78 -2.21 2.82 8.95
C TYR A 78 -1.19 3.64 8.16
N LEU A 79 -0.70 3.17 7.01
CA LEU A 79 0.23 3.94 6.18
C LEU A 79 -0.41 5.26 5.73
N THR A 80 -1.69 5.21 5.35
CA THR A 80 -2.47 6.38 4.92
C THR A 80 -2.59 7.40 6.05
N THR A 81 -2.95 6.96 7.25
CA THR A 81 -3.10 7.85 8.41
C THR A 81 -1.76 8.38 8.90
N VAL A 82 -0.68 7.58 8.84
CA VAL A 82 0.69 8.06 9.07
C VAL A 82 1.04 9.17 8.07
N ALA A 83 0.79 8.98 6.76
CA ALA A 83 1.08 10.00 5.75
C ALA A 83 0.37 11.32 6.05
N VAL A 84 -0.90 11.28 6.46
CA VAL A 84 -1.67 12.46 6.85
C VAL A 84 -1.06 13.15 8.08
N GLU A 85 -0.63 12.40 9.10
CA GLU A 85 0.06 12.99 10.26
C GLU A 85 1.40 13.64 9.85
N CYS A 86 2.09 13.06 8.85
CA CYS A 86 3.30 13.61 8.23
C CYS A 86 3.06 14.82 7.31
N LYS A 87 1.80 15.25 7.14
CA LYS A 87 1.38 16.33 6.22
C LYS A 87 1.59 16.03 4.73
N HIS A 88 1.63 14.75 4.36
CA HIS A 88 1.62 14.30 2.97
C HIS A 88 0.26 13.73 2.61
N SER A 89 -0.21 14.01 1.40
CA SER A 89 -1.37 13.31 0.87
C SER A 89 -0.98 11.90 0.39
N LEU A 90 -1.90 10.95 0.51
CA LEU A 90 -1.75 9.61 -0.03
C LEU A 90 -1.55 9.66 -1.55
N ASN A 91 -2.08 10.68 -2.23
CA ASN A 91 -1.83 10.88 -3.65
C ASN A 91 -0.35 11.20 -3.95
N GLU A 92 0.30 12.06 -3.15
CA GLU A 92 1.74 12.32 -3.27
C GLU A 92 2.56 11.07 -2.97
N VAL A 93 2.21 10.34 -1.91
CA VAL A 93 2.83 9.04 -1.59
C VAL A 93 2.68 8.07 -2.75
N GLY A 94 1.50 8.02 -3.37
CA GLY A 94 1.21 7.19 -4.54
C GLY A 94 2.00 7.53 -5.78
N LEU A 95 2.22 8.82 -6.06
CA LEU A 95 3.07 9.26 -7.17
C LEU A 95 4.52 8.80 -6.98
N VAL A 96 5.05 8.92 -5.76
CA VAL A 96 6.38 8.42 -5.42
C VAL A 96 6.44 6.89 -5.52
N ALA A 97 5.41 6.19 -5.02
CA ALA A 97 5.31 4.74 -5.11
C ALA A 97 5.30 4.24 -6.56
N LEU A 98 4.52 4.88 -7.44
CA LEU A 98 4.50 4.55 -8.87
C LEU A 98 5.87 4.74 -9.52
N LYS A 99 6.53 5.86 -9.25
CA LYS A 99 7.88 6.13 -9.77
C LYS A 99 8.88 5.09 -9.28
N GLU A 100 8.79 4.69 -8.02
CA GLU A 100 9.66 3.67 -7.44
C GLU A 100 9.39 2.28 -8.02
N LEU A 101 8.11 1.92 -8.24
CA LEU A 101 7.74 0.68 -8.93
C LEU A 101 8.25 0.65 -10.37
N GLN A 102 8.05 1.72 -11.14
CA GLN A 102 8.60 1.87 -12.50
C GLN A 102 10.12 1.67 -12.52
N ARG A 103 10.84 2.28 -11.57
CA ARG A 103 12.29 2.11 -11.44
C ARG A 103 12.69 0.67 -11.12
N ARG A 104 11.97 -0.01 -10.21
CA ARG A 104 12.27 -1.39 -9.79
C ARG A 104 11.91 -2.43 -10.85
N LEU A 105 10.88 -2.16 -11.65
CA LEU A 105 10.38 -3.03 -12.71
C LEU A 105 10.96 -2.67 -14.09
N GLU A 106 11.86 -1.69 -14.14
CA GLU A 106 12.52 -1.22 -15.36
C GLU A 106 11.55 -0.82 -16.49
N VAL A 107 10.43 -0.17 -16.11
CA VAL A 107 9.41 0.30 -17.06
C VAL A 107 9.40 1.82 -17.15
N GLU A 108 9.55 2.33 -18.37
CA GLU A 108 9.29 3.73 -18.67
C GLU A 108 7.83 3.94 -19.05
N HIS A 109 7.10 4.69 -18.24
CA HIS A 109 5.72 5.05 -18.56
C HIS A 109 5.44 6.52 -18.20
N THR A 110 5.15 7.32 -19.22
CA THR A 110 4.71 8.71 -19.05
C THR A 110 3.26 8.74 -18.57
N ARG A 111 3.07 9.10 -17.30
CA ARG A 111 1.74 9.26 -16.71
C ARG A 111 1.22 10.67 -16.97
N SER A 112 -0.08 10.80 -17.23
CA SER A 112 -0.73 12.12 -17.20
C SER A 112 -0.78 12.63 -15.76
N ALA A 113 -0.65 13.95 -15.58
CA ALA A 113 -0.87 14.58 -14.29
C ALA A 113 -2.31 14.30 -13.80
N GLY A 114 -2.49 14.08 -12.50
CA GLY A 114 -3.80 13.87 -11.90
C GLY A 114 -3.81 12.90 -10.72
N ASN A 115 -5.01 12.61 -10.24
CA ASN A 115 -5.25 11.71 -9.11
C ASN A 115 -4.82 10.28 -9.46
N VAL A 116 -4.10 9.64 -8.57
CA VAL A 116 -3.71 8.23 -8.68
C VAL A 116 -4.86 7.35 -8.21
N THR A 117 -5.13 6.29 -8.96
CA THR A 117 -6.08 5.24 -8.59
C THR A 117 -5.38 3.94 -8.22
N PHE A 118 -6.01 3.13 -7.39
CA PHE A 118 -5.43 1.82 -7.03
C PHE A 118 -5.27 0.90 -8.25
N ALA A 119 -6.17 1.03 -9.24
CA ALA A 119 -6.13 0.27 -10.48
C ALA A 119 -4.87 0.53 -11.31
N GLU A 120 -4.22 1.68 -11.15
CA GLU A 120 -2.96 1.98 -11.86
C GLU A 120 -1.81 1.11 -11.34
N PHE A 121 -1.76 0.81 -10.04
CA PHE A 121 -0.79 -0.13 -9.49
C PHE A 121 -1.01 -1.54 -10.03
N ASP A 122 -2.27 -2.00 -10.03
CA ASP A 122 -2.62 -3.31 -10.59
C ASP A 122 -2.33 -3.41 -12.09
N GLY A 123 -2.56 -2.33 -12.85
CA GLY A 123 -2.22 -2.25 -14.26
C GLY A 123 -0.72 -2.35 -14.52
N LEU A 124 0.09 -1.61 -13.74
CA LEU A 124 1.56 -1.68 -13.83
C LEU A 124 2.08 -3.08 -13.50
N ILE A 125 1.60 -3.68 -12.41
CA ILE A 125 1.97 -5.05 -12.01
C ILE A 125 1.53 -6.06 -13.06
N GLY A 126 0.32 -5.92 -13.60
CA GLY A 126 -0.20 -6.79 -14.66
C GLY A 126 0.66 -6.75 -15.92
N PHE A 127 1.17 -5.57 -16.29
CA PHE A 127 2.09 -5.40 -17.40
C PHE A 127 3.46 -6.07 -17.16
N CYS A 128 3.95 -6.05 -15.91
CA CYS A 128 5.27 -6.58 -15.53
C CYS A 128 5.23 -8.00 -14.97
N ARG A 129 4.12 -8.74 -15.13
CA ARG A 129 3.90 -10.00 -14.40
C ARG A 129 4.96 -11.08 -14.67
N SER A 130 5.60 -11.05 -15.85
CA SER A 130 6.71 -11.94 -16.20
C SER A 130 7.95 -11.75 -15.33
N GLU A 131 8.16 -10.54 -14.79
CA GLU A 131 9.34 -10.17 -14.01
C GLU A 131 9.21 -10.55 -12.51
N LEU A 132 8.01 -10.94 -12.06
CA LEU A 132 7.74 -11.27 -10.67
C LEU A 132 7.96 -12.77 -10.41
N THR A 133 9.16 -13.13 -9.96
CA THR A 133 9.55 -14.53 -9.66
C THR A 133 9.38 -14.90 -8.17
N ALA A 134 9.39 -16.19 -7.82
CA ALA A 134 9.28 -16.60 -6.40
C ALA A 134 10.43 -16.07 -5.51
N GLU A 135 11.63 -15.87 -6.05
CA GLU A 135 12.75 -15.22 -5.34
C GLU A 135 12.42 -13.75 -5.01
N SER A 136 11.60 -13.10 -5.84
CA SER A 136 11.11 -11.75 -5.57
C SER A 136 10.08 -11.69 -4.42
N ARG A 137 9.47 -12.81 -4.01
CA ARG A 137 8.55 -12.84 -2.85
C ARG A 137 9.24 -12.59 -1.53
N THR A 138 10.29 -13.36 -1.25
CA THR A 138 11.07 -13.18 -0.02
C THR A 138 11.71 -11.79 0.00
N ALA A 139 12.24 -11.33 -1.14
CA ALA A 139 12.79 -9.99 -1.27
C ALA A 139 11.74 -8.89 -0.98
N ALA A 140 10.52 -9.03 -1.50
CA ALA A 140 9.42 -8.08 -1.25
C ALA A 140 9.03 -8.03 0.23
N LEU A 141 8.87 -9.20 0.87
CA LEU A 141 8.55 -9.29 2.31
C LEU A 141 9.67 -8.71 3.19
N CYS A 142 10.93 -9.05 2.90
CA CYS A 142 12.08 -8.50 3.60
C CYS A 142 12.19 -6.99 3.40
N GLY A 143 11.94 -6.50 2.18
CA GLY A 143 11.91 -5.07 1.86
C GLY A 143 10.87 -4.32 2.68
N LEU A 144 9.63 -4.83 2.71
CA LEU A 144 8.53 -4.26 3.48
C LEU A 144 8.88 -4.22 4.98
N GLY A 145 9.36 -5.34 5.54
CA GLY A 145 9.75 -5.41 6.95
C GLY A 145 10.90 -4.46 7.31
N ALA A 146 11.92 -4.37 6.44
CA ALA A 146 13.07 -3.50 6.67
C ALA A 146 12.69 -2.00 6.66
N ARG A 147 11.91 -1.56 5.66
CA ARG A 147 11.45 -0.17 5.59
C ARG A 147 10.42 0.16 6.66
N CYS A 148 9.60 -0.80 7.07
CA CYS A 148 8.72 -0.66 8.23
C CYS A 148 9.55 -0.41 9.50
N GLY A 149 10.64 -1.17 9.70
CA GLY A 149 11.62 -0.90 10.75
C GLY A 149 12.28 0.49 10.64
N GLN A 150 12.59 0.95 9.43
CA GLN A 150 13.11 2.30 9.20
C GLN A 150 12.11 3.40 9.59
N LEU A 151 10.81 3.20 9.38
CA LEU A 151 9.77 4.13 9.83
C LEU A 151 9.78 4.30 11.36
N MET A 152 10.18 3.26 12.10
CA MET A 152 10.30 3.32 13.56
C MET A 152 11.47 4.19 14.04
N THR A 153 12.47 4.46 13.19
CA THR A 153 13.59 5.33 13.56
C THR A 153 13.27 6.82 13.44
N VAL A 154 12.11 7.18 12.88
CA VAL A 154 11.69 8.58 12.75
C VAL A 154 11.24 9.12 14.11
N SER A 155 11.78 10.27 14.53
CA SER A 155 11.63 10.75 15.91
C SER A 155 10.37 11.61 16.13
N SER A 156 9.91 12.34 15.11
CA SER A 156 8.72 13.19 15.22
C SER A 156 7.97 13.31 13.88
N ALA A 157 6.72 13.76 13.95
CA ALA A 157 5.94 14.11 12.76
C ALA A 157 6.51 15.32 11.99
N GLU A 158 7.24 16.20 12.68
CA GLU A 158 7.86 17.39 12.09
C GLU A 158 9.10 17.01 11.27
N ASP A 159 9.84 15.99 11.70
CA ASP A 159 10.92 15.40 10.90
C ASP A 159 10.38 14.79 9.58
N LEU A 160 9.10 14.39 9.55
CA LEU A 160 8.43 13.73 8.41
C LEU A 160 7.97 14.64 7.28
N GLY A 161 7.95 15.95 7.47
CA GLY A 161 7.68 16.89 6.38
C GLY A 161 8.80 16.97 5.33
N SER A 162 9.92 16.30 5.55
CA SER A 162 11.05 16.27 4.62
C SER A 162 10.80 15.36 3.41
N HIS A 163 11.44 15.68 2.28
CA HIS A 163 11.36 14.88 1.05
C HIS A 163 11.79 13.42 1.28
N SER A 164 12.79 13.21 2.15
CA SER A 164 13.28 11.86 2.50
C SER A 164 12.21 10.96 3.12
N ASN A 165 11.20 11.54 3.77
CA ASN A 165 10.15 10.78 4.44
C ASN A 165 8.97 10.50 3.52
N LEU A 166 8.67 11.41 2.60
CA LEU A 166 7.78 11.10 1.48
C LEU A 166 8.35 9.94 0.62
N ASP A 167 9.66 9.93 0.39
CA ASP A 167 10.35 8.83 -0.29
C ASP A 167 10.23 7.49 0.45
N LEU A 168 10.34 7.51 1.79
CA LEU A 168 10.14 6.32 2.63
C LEU A 168 8.70 5.81 2.56
N LEU A 169 7.71 6.68 2.72
CA LEU A 169 6.29 6.32 2.64
C LEU A 169 5.92 5.79 1.25
N GLY A 170 6.41 6.42 0.19
CA GLY A 170 6.21 5.95 -1.18
C GLY A 170 6.86 4.60 -1.43
N SER A 171 8.07 4.38 -0.87
CA SER A 171 8.75 3.08 -0.95
C SER A 171 8.03 1.97 -0.18
N LEU A 172 7.41 2.30 0.96
CA LEU A 172 6.55 1.38 1.72
C LEU A 172 5.29 1.01 0.94
N LEU A 173 4.61 1.98 0.33
CA LEU A 173 3.46 1.71 -0.52
C LEU A 173 3.83 0.83 -1.73
N ALA A 174 4.97 1.11 -2.37
CA ALA A 174 5.49 0.28 -3.45
C ALA A 174 5.76 -1.16 -3.01
N ASP A 175 6.28 -1.37 -1.80
CA ASP A 175 6.46 -2.71 -1.24
C ASP A 175 5.14 -3.43 -1.02
N MET A 176 4.14 -2.74 -0.47
CA MET A 176 2.83 -3.34 -0.25
C MET A 176 2.20 -3.80 -1.56
N VAL A 177 2.32 -3.00 -2.63
CA VAL A 177 1.88 -3.37 -3.98
C VAL A 177 2.61 -4.62 -4.48
N LEU A 178 3.94 -4.67 -4.34
CA LEU A 178 4.72 -5.84 -4.72
C LEU A 178 4.32 -7.06 -3.91
N VAL A 179 4.15 -6.94 -2.60
CA VAL A 179 3.71 -8.03 -1.73
C VAL A 179 2.33 -8.54 -2.16
N CYS A 180 1.37 -7.66 -2.47
CA CYS A 180 0.07 -8.06 -3.03
C CYS A 180 0.26 -8.93 -4.28
N ALA A 181 1.10 -8.46 -5.22
CA ALA A 181 1.37 -9.17 -6.46
C ALA A 181 1.96 -10.58 -6.23
N GLN A 182 2.87 -10.72 -5.26
CA GLN A 182 3.48 -12.01 -4.90
C GLN A 182 2.50 -13.02 -4.31
N PHE A 183 1.36 -12.55 -3.81
CA PHE A 183 0.26 -13.37 -3.31
C PHE A 183 -0.92 -13.44 -4.28
N ASN A 184 -0.73 -13.02 -5.53
CA ASN A 184 -1.79 -12.94 -6.54
C ASN A 184 -3.02 -12.14 -6.06
N LEU A 185 -2.80 -11.14 -5.21
CA LEU A 185 -3.81 -10.20 -4.76
C LEU A 185 -3.79 -8.96 -5.66
N HIS A 186 -4.97 -8.40 -5.91
CA HIS A 186 -5.12 -7.09 -6.54
C HIS A 186 -5.13 -6.02 -5.47
N PHE A 187 -4.24 -5.05 -5.57
CA PHE A 187 -4.11 -3.99 -4.58
C PHE A 187 -5.38 -3.12 -4.50
N ALA A 188 -6.07 -2.90 -5.64
CA ALA A 188 -7.36 -2.23 -5.64
C ALA A 188 -8.43 -3.00 -4.86
N ARG A 189 -8.41 -4.34 -4.89
CA ARG A 189 -9.36 -5.15 -4.13
C ARG A 189 -9.07 -5.15 -2.64
N VAL A 190 -7.79 -5.16 -2.26
CA VAL A 190 -7.37 -4.99 -0.86
C VAL A 190 -7.87 -3.64 -0.33
N ALA A 191 -7.69 -2.56 -1.09
CA ALA A 191 -8.16 -1.22 -0.71
C ALA A 191 -9.69 -1.05 -0.74
N GLU A 192 -10.42 -1.83 -1.53
CA GLU A 192 -11.89 -1.79 -1.52
C GLU A 192 -12.51 -2.55 -0.35
N GLY A 193 -11.82 -3.57 0.16
CA GLY A 193 -12.28 -4.41 1.26
C GLY A 193 -12.11 -3.82 2.66
N ASN A 194 -11.37 -2.70 2.77
CA ASN A 194 -10.99 -2.02 4.01
C ASN A 194 -11.29 -0.52 3.93
#